data_AF-A0A817N2R7-F1
#
_entry.id   AF-A0A817N2R7-F1
#
_cell.length_a   1.000
_cell.length_b   1.000
_cell.length_c   1.000
_cell.angle_alpha   90.00
_cell.angle_beta   90.00
_cell.angle_gamma   90.00
#
_symmetry.space_group_name_H-M   'P 1'
#
loop_
_entity.id
_entity.type
_entity.pdbx_description
1 polymer ?
#
loop_
_entity_poly.entity_id
_entity_poly.type
_entity_poly.pdbx_seq_one_letter_code
_entity_poly.pdbx_strand_id
1 'polypeptide(L)'
;MRTYQQDLSDLFLAFVKNGDVRNDILKWIGDCLIENRGKNKEWSSHNPLTAYLYVSDGFLLNLNLILLNLARPFSEPYSSKLLKINPIYAISQNENVHLKDLYKDTPIIVRDEDNTNEKNNTITFNFITEIFFMSHLSYSCSVQRLHRKLLKINEELSHVQHAYNDATRLHGANDENVQGLEEAMEKGKYIQ
;
A
#
# COMPACT_ATOMS: atom_id res chain seq x y z
N MET A 1 -1.29 5.65 -20.05
CA MET A 1 -0.99 5.14 -18.69
C MET A 1 0.01 3.98 -18.70
N ARG A 2 -0.20 2.91 -19.49
CA ARG A 2 0.70 1.74 -19.53
C ARG A 2 2.16 2.08 -19.91
N THR A 3 2.39 2.94 -20.90
CA THR A 3 3.74 3.36 -21.32
C THR A 3 4.51 4.03 -20.18
N TYR A 4 3.91 5.02 -19.51
CA TYR A 4 4.54 5.70 -18.37
C TYR A 4 4.90 4.75 -17.21
N GLN A 5 4.05 3.76 -16.93
CA GLN A 5 4.32 2.77 -15.89
C GLN A 5 5.47 1.83 -16.25
N GLN A 6 5.61 1.51 -17.54
CA GLN A 6 6.72 0.73 -18.06
C GLN A 6 8.03 1.53 -17.96
N ASP A 7 8.03 2.77 -18.46
CA ASP A 7 9.21 3.65 -18.40
C ASP A 7 9.69 3.88 -16.96
N LEU A 8 8.75 4.05 -16.03
CA LEU A 8 9.07 4.19 -14.60
C LEU A 8 9.64 2.90 -14.02
N SER A 9 9.10 1.74 -14.39
CA SER A 9 9.63 0.44 -13.95
C SER A 9 11.03 0.20 -14.48
N ASP A 10 11.30 0.57 -15.74
CA ASP A 10 12.60 0.43 -16.38
C ASP A 10 13.64 1.37 -15.75
N LEU A 11 13.24 2.59 -15.39
CA LEU A 11 14.07 3.53 -14.64
C LEU A 11 14.49 2.96 -13.27
N PHE A 12 13.52 2.48 -12.48
CA PHE A 12 13.81 1.87 -11.18
C PHE A 12 14.65 0.61 -11.31
N LEU A 13 14.42 -0.19 -12.36
CA LEU A 13 15.26 -1.34 -12.67
C LEU A 13 16.71 -0.93 -12.97
N ALA A 14 16.92 0.17 -13.69
CA ALA A 14 18.25 0.72 -13.96
C ALA A 14 18.94 1.17 -12.66
N PHE A 15 18.22 1.84 -11.76
CA PHE A 15 18.73 2.24 -10.47
C PHE A 15 19.18 1.05 -9.60
N VAL A 16 18.33 0.03 -9.45
CA VAL A 16 18.68 -1.13 -8.60
C VAL A 16 19.78 -2.01 -9.22
N LYS A 17 19.99 -1.93 -10.53
CA LYS A 17 21.13 -2.60 -11.20
C LYS A 17 22.45 -1.87 -10.96
N ASN A 18 22.40 -0.56 -10.75
CA ASN A 18 23.59 0.23 -10.45
C ASN A 18 23.95 0.11 -8.96
N GLY A 19 25.09 -0.52 -8.66
CA GLY A 19 25.56 -0.75 -7.30
C GLY A 19 25.76 0.51 -6.47
N ASP A 20 26.10 1.64 -7.11
CA ASP A 20 26.42 2.90 -6.44
C ASP A 20 25.18 3.60 -5.88
N VAL A 21 24.02 3.44 -6.53
CA VAL A 21 22.75 4.09 -6.14
C VAL A 21 21.72 3.10 -5.57
N ARG A 22 21.94 1.79 -5.72
CA ARG A 22 20.99 0.76 -5.26
C ARG A 22 20.63 0.93 -3.79
N ASN A 23 21.61 1.16 -2.93
CA ASN A 23 21.40 1.30 -1.50
C ASN A 23 20.52 2.51 -1.18
N ASP A 24 20.82 3.67 -1.78
CA ASP A 24 20.06 4.90 -1.57
C ASP A 24 18.61 4.78 -2.06
N ILE A 25 18.41 4.06 -3.16
CA ILE A 25 17.07 3.82 -3.71
C ILE A 25 16.28 2.86 -2.83
N LEU A 26 16.90 1.79 -2.33
CA LEU A 26 16.24 0.90 -1.36
C LEU A 26 15.88 1.64 -0.07
N LYS A 27 16.77 2.51 0.41
CA LYS A 27 16.51 3.38 1.56
C LYS A 27 15.34 4.31 1.29
N TRP A 28 15.33 5.00 0.16
CA TRP A 28 14.24 5.88 -0.22
C TRP A 28 12.91 5.15 -0.32
N ILE A 29 12.87 3.94 -0.90
CA ILE A 29 11.67 3.11 -0.95
C ILE A 29 11.22 2.73 0.46
N GLY A 30 12.15 2.26 1.30
CA GLY A 30 11.87 1.86 2.68
C GLY A 30 11.27 3.00 3.50
N ASP A 31 11.95 4.15 3.52
CA ASP A 31 11.49 5.36 4.19
C ASP A 31 10.12 5.80 3.64
N CYS A 32 9.92 5.79 2.31
CA CYS A 32 8.62 6.11 1.70
C CYS A 32 7.49 5.20 2.19
N LEU A 33 7.72 3.89 2.28
CA LEU A 33 6.68 2.94 2.73
C LEU A 33 6.38 3.12 4.22
N ILE A 34 7.40 3.33 5.05
CA ILE A 34 7.24 3.49 6.50
C ILE A 34 6.52 4.78 6.84
N GLU A 35 6.89 5.92 6.24
CA GLU A 35 6.22 7.19 6.49
C GLU A 35 4.74 7.16 6.06
N ASN A 36 4.42 6.39 5.01
CA ASN A 36 3.05 6.26 4.52
C ASN A 36 2.26 5.10 5.14
N ARG A 37 2.83 4.32 6.07
CA ARG A 37 2.12 3.20 6.73
C ARG A 37 0.88 3.65 7.48
N GLY A 38 0.91 4.88 8.04
CA GLY A 38 -0.19 5.47 8.79
C GLY A 38 -1.48 5.64 7.97
N LYS A 39 -1.35 5.66 6.64
CA LYS A 39 -2.45 5.70 5.69
C LYS A 39 -3.35 4.43 5.76
N ASN A 40 -2.86 3.33 6.32
CA ASN A 40 -3.66 2.12 6.53
C ASN A 40 -4.53 2.13 7.79
N LYS A 41 -4.30 3.08 8.70
CA LYS A 41 -5.09 3.17 9.94
C LYS A 41 -6.51 3.64 9.64
N GLU A 42 -7.48 3.09 10.35
CA GLU A 42 -8.90 3.42 10.14
C GLU A 42 -9.19 4.91 10.33
N TRP A 43 -8.56 5.57 11.31
CA TRP A 43 -8.70 7.01 11.51
C TRP A 43 -8.32 7.84 10.25
N SER A 44 -7.39 7.34 9.44
CA SER A 44 -6.94 7.99 8.21
C SER A 44 -8.01 7.95 7.09
N SER A 45 -9.09 7.18 7.26
CA SER A 45 -10.23 7.19 6.33
C SER A 45 -11.25 8.28 6.68
N HIS A 46 -11.28 8.75 7.94
CA HIS A 46 -12.29 9.68 8.46
C HIS A 46 -11.79 11.12 8.61
N ASN A 47 -10.48 11.36 8.60
CA ASN A 47 -9.93 12.71 8.68
C ASN A 47 -9.49 13.25 7.30
N PRO A 48 -10.13 14.29 6.75
CA PRO A 48 -9.75 14.90 5.48
C PRO A 48 -8.33 15.48 5.48
N LEU A 49 -7.78 15.85 6.64
CA LEU A 49 -6.41 16.34 6.78
C LEU A 49 -5.35 15.28 6.42
N THR A 50 -5.71 13.99 6.46
CA THR A 50 -4.79 12.90 6.10
C THR A 50 -4.39 12.93 4.63
N ALA A 51 -5.18 13.57 3.76
CA ALA A 51 -4.82 13.79 2.37
C ALA A 51 -3.56 14.68 2.21
N TYR A 52 -3.27 15.54 3.19
CA TYR A 52 -2.08 16.40 3.21
C TYR A 52 -0.88 15.77 3.93
N LEU A 53 -1.12 14.73 4.74
CA LEU A 53 -0.07 14.06 5.53
C LEU A 53 0.62 12.92 4.77
N TYR A 54 -0.03 12.36 3.76
CA TYR A 54 0.45 11.17 3.04
C TYR A 54 0.41 11.37 1.53
N VAL A 55 1.25 10.62 0.83
CA VAL A 55 1.29 10.61 -0.65
C VAL A 55 -0.04 10.12 -1.23
N SER A 56 -0.31 10.42 -2.50
CA SER A 56 -1.56 10.02 -3.18
C SER A 56 -1.70 8.49 -3.31
N ASP A 57 -2.94 7.99 -3.48
CA ASP A 57 -3.17 6.57 -3.73
C ASP A 57 -2.53 6.12 -5.07
N GLY A 58 -2.50 7.00 -6.07
CA GLY A 58 -1.85 6.74 -7.36
C GLY A 58 -0.33 6.60 -7.27
N PHE A 59 0.32 7.38 -6.39
CA PHE A 59 1.75 7.20 -6.11
C PHE A 59 2.04 5.81 -5.54
N LEU A 60 1.29 5.38 -4.53
CA LEU A 60 1.47 4.06 -3.90
C LEU A 60 1.16 2.91 -4.84
N LEU A 61 0.15 3.05 -5.71
CA LEU A 61 -0.14 2.04 -6.74
C LEU A 61 1.01 1.88 -7.74
N ASN A 62 1.59 2.99 -8.21
CA ASN A 62 2.72 2.94 -9.13
C ASN A 62 3.96 2.37 -8.45
N LEU A 63 4.24 2.77 -7.20
CA LEU A 63 5.33 2.19 -6.42
C LEU A 63 5.14 0.68 -6.21
N ASN A 64 3.93 0.24 -5.90
CA ASN A 64 3.60 -1.17 -5.78
C ASN A 64 3.84 -1.94 -7.07
N LEU A 65 3.44 -1.39 -8.21
CA LEU A 65 3.68 -2.03 -9.51
C LEU A 65 5.17 -2.19 -9.81
N ILE A 66 5.98 -1.17 -9.52
CA ILE A 66 7.44 -1.23 -9.66
C ILE A 66 8.01 -2.37 -8.80
N LEU A 67 7.61 -2.43 -7.52
CA LEU A 67 8.08 -3.46 -6.59
C LEU A 67 7.67 -4.87 -7.03
N LEU A 68 6.43 -5.05 -7.52
CA LEU A 68 5.98 -6.32 -8.08
C LEU A 68 6.78 -6.71 -9.34
N ASN A 69 7.12 -5.76 -10.21
CA ASN A 69 7.97 -6.01 -11.37
C ASN A 69 9.40 -6.41 -10.96
N LEU A 70 9.95 -5.81 -9.92
CA LEU A 70 11.24 -6.21 -9.33
C LEU A 70 11.16 -7.59 -8.64
N ALA A 71 9.99 -7.94 -8.09
CA ALA A 71 9.75 -9.22 -7.43
C ALA A 71 9.54 -10.39 -8.39
N ARG A 72 8.94 -10.12 -9.57
CA ARG A 72 8.58 -11.12 -10.58
C ARG A 72 9.68 -12.18 -10.81
N PRO A 73 10.97 -11.84 -11.04
CA PRO A 73 12.00 -12.83 -11.37
C PRO A 73 12.29 -13.86 -10.28
N PHE A 74 11.84 -13.65 -9.04
CA PHE A 74 11.96 -14.62 -7.95
C PHE A 74 10.62 -15.17 -7.46
N SER A 75 9.49 -14.56 -7.86
CA SER A 75 8.13 -14.98 -7.52
C SER A 75 7.48 -15.92 -8.54
N GLU A 76 8.12 -16.19 -9.69
CA GLU A 76 7.63 -17.18 -10.66
C GLU A 76 7.47 -18.59 -10.04
N PRO A 77 6.48 -19.38 -10.48
CA PRO A 77 6.29 -20.75 -10.00
C PRO A 77 7.59 -21.56 -10.07
N TYR A 78 7.87 -22.31 -8.99
CA TYR A 78 9.07 -23.15 -8.85
C TYR A 78 10.43 -22.41 -8.88
N SER A 79 10.45 -21.09 -8.73
CA SER A 79 11.67 -20.32 -8.60
C SER A 79 12.44 -20.69 -7.32
N SER A 80 13.64 -21.26 -7.48
CA SER A 80 14.55 -21.54 -6.36
C SER A 80 15.05 -20.28 -5.65
N LYS A 81 14.90 -19.11 -6.28
CA LYS A 81 15.28 -17.81 -5.69
C LYS A 81 14.40 -17.44 -4.50
N LEU A 82 13.19 -18.00 -4.39
CA LEU A 82 12.31 -17.77 -3.24
C LEU A 82 12.97 -18.24 -1.93
N LEU A 83 13.79 -19.29 -1.99
CA LEU A 83 14.55 -19.80 -0.83
C LEU A 83 15.64 -18.84 -0.35
N LYS A 84 15.95 -17.78 -1.10
CA LYS A 84 16.90 -16.74 -0.69
C LYS A 84 16.29 -15.69 0.24
N ILE A 85 14.96 -15.69 0.42
CA ILE A 85 14.29 -14.75 1.32
C ILE A 85 14.66 -15.12 2.76
N ASN A 86 15.25 -14.16 3.48
CA ASN A 86 15.58 -14.34 4.88
C ASN A 86 14.43 -13.81 5.77
N PRO A 87 13.67 -14.67 6.46
CA PRO A 87 12.54 -14.24 7.30
C PRO A 87 12.97 -13.45 8.54
N ILE A 88 14.25 -13.50 8.94
CA ILE A 88 14.79 -12.73 10.07
C ILE A 88 14.65 -11.22 9.81
N TYR A 89 14.60 -10.80 8.55
CA TYR A 89 14.41 -9.40 8.16
C TYR A 89 13.21 -8.75 8.87
N ALA A 90 12.09 -9.47 9.00
CA ALA A 90 10.85 -8.94 9.57
C ALA A 90 10.95 -8.53 11.05
N ILE A 91 11.87 -9.15 11.78
CA ILE A 91 12.05 -8.94 13.22
C ILE A 91 13.38 -8.25 13.54
N SER A 92 14.17 -7.93 12.51
CA SER A 92 15.50 -7.34 12.69
C SER A 92 15.38 -5.85 13.01
N GLN A 93 16.15 -5.40 14.00
CA GLN A 93 16.29 -4.00 14.39
C GLN A 93 17.61 -3.39 13.87
N ASN A 94 18.26 -4.09 12.94
CA ASN A 94 19.56 -3.74 12.40
C ASN A 94 19.49 -2.52 11.47
N GLU A 95 20.52 -1.66 11.49
CA GLU A 95 20.67 -0.51 10.60
C GLU A 95 20.73 -0.87 9.10
N ASN A 96 21.11 -2.12 8.79
CA ASN A 96 21.16 -2.65 7.42
C ASN A 96 19.77 -3.00 6.84
N VAL A 97 18.70 -2.84 7.62
CA VAL A 97 17.31 -3.02 7.18
C VAL A 97 16.79 -1.69 6.63
N HIS A 98 16.46 -1.66 5.33
CA HIS A 98 15.91 -0.45 4.71
C HIS A 98 14.46 -0.19 5.13
N LEU A 99 13.65 -1.24 5.32
CA LEU A 99 12.29 -1.13 5.81
C LEU A 99 12.27 -1.13 7.35
N LYS A 100 12.67 0.00 7.91
CA LYS A 100 12.76 0.24 9.35
C LYS A 100 11.43 -0.02 10.04
N ASP A 101 11.45 -0.29 11.34
CA ASP A 101 10.26 -0.47 12.17
C ASP A 101 9.33 -1.63 11.80
N LEU A 102 9.66 -2.48 10.82
CA LEU A 102 8.81 -3.63 10.47
C LEU A 102 8.57 -4.57 11.68
N TYR A 103 9.55 -4.68 12.57
CA TYR A 103 9.45 -5.44 13.83
C TYR A 103 8.38 -4.94 14.80
N LYS A 104 7.87 -3.70 14.61
CA LYS A 104 6.79 -3.12 15.42
C LYS A 104 5.40 -3.55 14.94
N ASP A 105 5.30 -4.16 13.76
CA ASP A 105 4.02 -4.65 13.25
C ASP A 105 3.54 -5.84 14.08
N THR A 106 2.22 -5.98 14.21
CA THR A 106 1.59 -7.05 14.99
C THR A 106 1.98 -8.41 14.41
N PRO A 107 2.73 -9.26 15.14
CA PRO A 107 3.12 -10.56 14.64
C PRO A 107 1.92 -11.52 14.71
N ILE A 108 1.88 -12.48 13.78
CA ILE A 108 0.89 -13.58 13.82
C ILE A 108 1.11 -14.45 15.06
N ILE A 109 2.37 -14.62 15.48
CA ILE A 109 2.77 -15.45 16.61
C ILE A 109 3.57 -14.56 17.57
N VAL A 110 3.09 -14.43 18.81
CA VAL A 110 3.82 -13.77 19.89
C VAL A 110 5.04 -14.62 20.23
N ARG A 111 6.23 -14.02 20.23
CA ARG A 111 7.49 -14.68 20.55
C ARG A 111 8.04 -14.08 21.84
N ASP A 112 8.64 -14.92 22.69
CA ASP A 112 9.34 -14.45 23.89
C ASP A 112 10.56 -13.59 23.47
N GLU A 113 10.66 -12.39 24.05
CA GLU A 113 11.46 -11.27 23.54
C GLU A 113 12.99 -11.45 23.71
N ASP A 114 13.44 -12.43 24.49
CA ASP A 114 14.73 -12.33 25.18
C ASP A 114 15.98 -12.85 24.42
N ASN A 115 15.87 -13.52 23.26
CA ASN A 115 17.04 -14.24 22.71
C ASN A 115 17.41 -13.97 21.24
N THR A 116 16.71 -13.06 20.54
CA THR A 116 16.94 -12.87 19.09
C THR A 116 17.62 -11.56 18.69
N ASN A 117 17.71 -10.55 19.56
CA ASN A 117 18.11 -9.21 19.15
C ASN A 117 19.62 -9.04 18.88
N GLU A 118 20.50 -9.62 19.71
CA GLU A 118 21.95 -9.34 19.59
C GLU A 118 22.61 -9.98 18.36
N LYS A 119 22.19 -11.20 17.96
CA LYS A 119 22.76 -11.89 16.79
C LYS A 119 22.32 -11.30 15.45
N ASN A 120 21.26 -10.49 15.45
CA ASN A 120 20.65 -9.98 14.22
C ASN A 120 21.22 -8.63 13.77
N ASN A 121 21.97 -7.93 14.65
CA ASN A 121 22.47 -6.57 14.40
C ASN A 121 23.62 -6.45 13.39
N THR A 122 24.21 -7.58 12.96
CA THR A 122 25.30 -7.59 11.96
C THR A 122 24.90 -8.24 10.63
N ILE A 123 23.68 -8.77 10.53
CA ILE A 123 23.20 -9.47 9.33
C ILE A 123 22.95 -8.45 8.21
N THR A 124 23.54 -8.68 7.04
CA THR A 124 23.17 -7.97 5.82
C THR A 124 22.13 -8.76 5.05
N PHE A 125 21.17 -8.07 4.45
CA PHE A 125 20.09 -8.70 3.72
C PHE A 125 20.29 -8.55 2.21
N ASN A 126 19.93 -9.60 1.48
CA ASN A 126 20.01 -9.58 0.03
C ASN A 126 18.84 -8.79 -0.57
N PHE A 127 19.02 -8.33 -1.81
CA PHE A 127 18.01 -7.59 -2.56
C PHE A 127 16.66 -8.32 -2.67
N ILE A 128 16.67 -9.66 -2.81
CA ILE A 128 15.43 -10.45 -2.92
C ILE A 128 14.61 -10.33 -1.63
N THR A 129 15.27 -10.40 -0.47
CA THR A 129 14.63 -10.24 0.84
C THR A 129 14.03 -8.85 0.98
N GLU A 130 14.80 -7.81 0.70
CA GLU A 130 14.37 -6.41 0.73
C GLU A 130 13.12 -6.19 -0.13
N ILE A 131 13.19 -6.55 -1.42
CA ILE A 131 12.07 -6.36 -2.35
C ILE A 131 10.86 -7.20 -1.97
N PHE A 132 11.05 -8.41 -1.44
CA PHE A 132 9.93 -9.24 -0.97
C PHE A 132 9.12 -8.53 0.12
N PHE A 133 9.78 -8.06 1.18
CA PHE A 133 9.10 -7.38 2.28
C PHE A 133 8.54 -6.01 1.87
N MET A 134 9.28 -5.23 1.09
CA MET A 134 8.80 -3.95 0.56
C MET A 134 7.57 -4.13 -0.33
N SER A 135 7.56 -5.14 -1.22
CA SER A 135 6.41 -5.44 -2.08
C SER A 135 5.17 -5.80 -1.25
N HIS A 136 5.35 -6.60 -0.19
CA HIS A 136 4.25 -6.98 0.68
C HIS A 136 3.66 -5.79 1.44
N LEU A 137 4.51 -4.94 2.04
CA LEU A 137 4.05 -3.74 2.73
C LEU A 137 3.38 -2.76 1.75
N SER A 138 4.00 -2.55 0.59
CA SER A 138 3.45 -1.70 -0.47
C SER A 138 2.06 -2.16 -0.91
N TYR A 139 1.83 -3.47 -1.06
CA TYR A 139 0.53 -4.02 -1.41
C TYR A 139 -0.55 -3.66 -0.38
N SER A 140 -0.22 -3.82 0.91
CA SER A 140 -1.11 -3.48 2.02
C SER A 140 -1.46 -1.99 2.04
N CYS A 141 -0.46 -1.12 1.79
CA CYS A 141 -0.61 0.34 1.71
C CYS A 141 -1.35 0.86 0.46
N SER A 142 -1.34 0.10 -0.63
CA SER A 142 -1.88 0.53 -1.93
C SER A 142 -3.16 -0.23 -2.30
N VAL A 143 -3.02 -1.39 -2.92
CA VAL A 143 -4.09 -2.18 -3.52
C VAL A 143 -5.11 -2.59 -2.48
N GLN A 144 -4.66 -3.15 -1.34
CA GLN A 144 -5.57 -3.65 -0.33
C GLN A 144 -6.41 -2.52 0.30
N ARG A 145 -5.77 -1.37 0.58
CA ARG A 145 -6.47 -0.18 1.07
C ARG A 145 -7.47 0.36 0.05
N LEU A 146 -7.06 0.53 -1.20
CA LEU A 146 -7.92 1.03 -2.27
C LEU A 146 -9.12 0.11 -2.50
N HIS A 147 -8.90 -1.21 -2.43
CA HIS A 147 -9.98 -2.18 -2.51
C HIS A 147 -11.00 -1.97 -1.39
N ARG A 148 -10.57 -1.81 -0.13
CA ARG A 148 -11.48 -1.49 0.99
C ARG A 148 -12.25 -0.20 0.78
N LYS A 149 -11.58 0.86 0.28
CA LYS A 149 -12.25 2.12 -0.04
C LYS A 149 -13.31 1.96 -1.12
N LEU A 150 -13.00 1.22 -2.18
CA LEU A 150 -13.93 0.96 -3.28
C LEU A 150 -15.18 0.24 -2.77
N LEU A 151 -15.01 -0.78 -1.91
CA LEU A 151 -16.13 -1.49 -1.28
C LEU A 151 -16.99 -0.54 -0.44
N LYS A 152 -16.37 0.32 0.38
CA LYS A 152 -17.07 1.31 1.21
C LYS A 152 -17.86 2.31 0.37
N ILE A 153 -17.25 2.87 -0.68
CA ILE A 153 -17.93 3.79 -1.60
C ILE A 153 -19.11 3.09 -2.30
N ASN A 154 -18.94 1.83 -2.69
CA ASN A 154 -19.99 1.05 -3.32
C ASN A 154 -21.18 0.78 -2.37
N GLU A 155 -20.88 0.50 -1.11
CA GLU A 155 -21.90 0.38 -0.05
C GLU A 155 -22.63 1.71 0.16
N GLU A 156 -21.90 2.81 0.37
CA GLU A 156 -22.46 4.16 0.55
C GLU A 156 -23.32 4.58 -0.65
N LEU A 157 -22.90 4.30 -1.87
CA LEU A 157 -23.67 4.57 -3.08
C LEU A 157 -24.99 3.79 -3.10
N SER A 158 -24.97 2.52 -2.73
CA SER A 158 -26.17 1.69 -2.62
C SER A 158 -27.14 2.27 -1.58
N HIS A 159 -26.63 2.70 -0.42
CA HIS A 159 -27.44 3.36 0.61
C HIS A 159 -28.07 4.67 0.12
N VAL A 160 -27.31 5.53 -0.57
CA VAL A 160 -27.85 6.79 -1.13
C VAL A 160 -28.90 6.50 -2.20
N GLN A 161 -28.68 5.51 -3.06
CA GLN A 161 -29.66 5.10 -4.07
C GLN A 161 -30.96 4.60 -3.45
N HIS A 162 -30.88 3.80 -2.38
CA HIS A 162 -32.07 3.36 -1.65
C HIS A 162 -32.82 4.54 -1.01
N ALA A 163 -32.11 5.43 -0.32
CA ALA A 163 -32.70 6.62 0.28
C ALA A 163 -33.36 7.54 -0.76
N TYR A 164 -32.73 7.73 -1.92
CA TYR A 164 -33.29 8.50 -3.04
C TYR A 164 -34.59 7.88 -3.57
N ASN A 165 -34.59 6.57 -3.79
CA ASN A 165 -35.77 5.85 -4.29
C ASN A 165 -36.93 5.91 -3.28
N ASP A 166 -36.64 5.80 -1.98
CA ASP A 166 -37.66 5.90 -0.94
C ASP A 166 -38.21 7.33 -0.79
N ALA A 167 -37.34 8.35 -0.82
CA ALA A 167 -37.74 9.75 -0.77
C ALA A 167 -38.59 10.15 -1.99
N THR A 168 -38.21 9.70 -3.19
CA THR A 168 -38.97 9.94 -4.43
C THR A 168 -40.35 9.30 -4.37
N ARG A 169 -40.48 8.11 -3.76
CA ARG A 169 -41.75 7.41 -3.58
C ARG A 169 -42.67 8.09 -2.55
N LEU A 170 -42.10 8.64 -1.47
CA LEU A 170 -42.86 9.22 -0.36
C LEU A 170 -43.24 10.70 -0.60
N HIS A 171 -42.36 11.49 -1.21
CA HIS A 171 -42.50 12.95 -1.28
C HIS A 171 -42.67 13.50 -2.70
N GLY A 172 -42.49 12.67 -3.73
CA GLY A 172 -42.51 13.08 -5.14
C GLY A 172 -41.22 13.79 -5.57
N ALA A 173 -40.92 13.76 -6.87
CA ALA A 173 -39.62 14.18 -7.43
C ALA A 173 -39.26 15.68 -7.28
N ASN A 174 -40.19 16.52 -6.80
CA ASN A 174 -40.01 17.97 -6.69
C ASN A 174 -39.68 18.45 -5.25
N ASP A 175 -39.48 17.54 -4.30
CA ASP A 175 -39.08 17.89 -2.93
C ASP A 175 -37.57 18.26 -2.89
N GLU A 176 -37.22 19.35 -2.19
CA GLU A 176 -35.83 19.83 -2.06
C GLU A 176 -34.88 18.75 -1.51
N ASN A 177 -35.40 17.83 -0.69
CA ASN A 177 -34.61 16.71 -0.16
C ASN A 177 -34.26 15.68 -1.25
N VAL A 178 -35.11 15.52 -2.27
CA VAL A 178 -34.88 14.60 -3.39
C VAL A 178 -33.83 15.17 -4.35
N GLN A 179 -33.85 16.49 -4.59
CA GLN A 179 -32.81 17.17 -5.39
C GLN A 179 -31.42 17.10 -4.74
N GLY A 180 -31.32 17.28 -3.41
CA GLY A 180 -30.04 17.15 -2.69
C GLY A 180 -29.46 15.72 -2.76
N LEU A 181 -30.31 14.70 -2.75
CA LEU A 181 -29.92 13.30 -2.92
C LEU A 181 -29.50 12.98 -4.38
N GLU A 182 -30.13 13.60 -5.37
CA GLU A 182 -29.77 13.48 -6.78
C GLU A 182 -28.37 14.05 -7.06
N GLU A 183 -28.06 15.23 -6.53
CA GLU A 183 -26.72 15.82 -6.64
C GLU A 183 -25.63 14.98 -5.97
N ALA A 184 -25.94 14.35 -4.83
CA ALA A 184 -25.03 13.43 -4.15
C ALA A 184 -24.79 12.15 -4.97
N MET A 185 -25.83 11.63 -5.63
CA MET A 185 -25.74 10.51 -6.56
C MET A 185 -24.88 10.83 -7.78
N GLU A 186 -25.09 12.00 -8.41
CA GLU A 186 -24.31 12.44 -9.56
C GLU A 186 -22.83 12.62 -9.21
N LYS A 187 -22.51 13.26 -8.08
CA LYS A 187 -21.11 13.38 -7.61
C LYS A 187 -20.44 12.02 -7.38
N GLY A 188 -21.20 11.00 -6.96
CA GLY A 188 -20.70 9.62 -6.81
C GLY A 188 -20.38 8.92 -8.14
N LYS A 189 -21.08 9.25 -9.24
CA LYS A 189 -20.86 8.64 -10.57
C LYS A 189 -19.55 9.08 -11.22
N TYR A 190 -19.08 10.30 -10.99
CA TYR A 190 -17.84 10.83 -11.60
C TYR A 190 -16.54 10.38 -10.90
N ILE A 191 -16.63 9.46 -9.92
CA ILE A 191 -15.46 8.86 -9.23
C ILE A 191 -15.05 7.52 -9.87
N GLN A 192 -15.81 7.01 -10.86
CA GLN A 192 -15.43 5.89 -11.74
C GLN A 192 -14.53 6.34 -12.89
#